data_AF-A0A8H3VH58-F1
#
_entry.id   AF-A0A8H3VH58-F1
#
_cell.length_a   1.000
_cell.length_b   1.000
_cell.length_c   1.000
_cell.angle_alpha   90.00
_cell.angle_beta   90.00
_cell.angle_gamma   90.00
#
_symmetry.space_group_name_H-M   'P 1'
#
loop_
_entity.id
_entity.type
_entity.pdbx_description
1 polymer ?
#
loop_
_entity_poly.entity_id
_entity_poly.type
_entity_poly.pdbx_seq_one_letter_code
_entity_poly.pdbx_strand_id
1 'polypeptide(L)'
;MASPPNPTPPTTLPNITLLCLSQTSKTAFQTALQKYLPHLPKTTTLSIHNSSLAALPATTKFDAIVSPANSYGIMDGAFDDAISVLLSPNPRDPRGAGYRWVTRKVQGVLYGRWRGWAPVGSCTVVDVRRDGGWFGLCRAREVIKGEGEGDGGDGMEHKHGCKFVLVCPTMRVPREVRWDREVVFECVWALLCAVDMHNRECSEPRSSGSRIDTILLTPLATGAGRISEARWAAQCVLAMKYWLEAVEQPEKWANLSWTDVYGEIADSIDQSVDL
;
A
#
# COMPACT_ATOMS: atom_id res chain seq x y z
N MET A 1 -2.83 41.64 -0.10
CA MET A 1 -1.99 40.83 -1.02
C MET A 1 -2.12 39.40 -0.54
N ALA A 2 -2.61 38.48 -1.37
CA ALA A 2 -2.66 37.06 -1.01
C ALA A 2 -1.22 36.53 -0.92
N SER A 3 -0.89 35.80 0.15
CA SER A 3 0.39 35.11 0.27
C SER A 3 0.62 34.22 -0.95
N PRO A 4 1.84 34.14 -1.49
CA PRO A 4 2.13 33.23 -2.59
C PRO A 4 1.77 31.79 -2.16
N PRO A 5 1.21 30.96 -3.06
CA PRO A 5 0.96 29.56 -2.74
C PRO A 5 2.28 28.91 -2.32
N ASN A 6 2.26 28.15 -1.22
CA ASN A 6 3.42 27.36 -0.82
C ASN A 6 3.83 26.47 -1.99
N PRO A 7 5.13 26.37 -2.32
CA PRO A 7 5.59 25.50 -3.38
C PRO A 7 5.20 24.06 -3.07
N THR A 8 4.53 23.40 -4.02
CA THR A 8 4.24 21.97 -3.94
C THR A 8 5.54 21.20 -3.76
N PRO A 9 5.64 20.32 -2.74
CA PRO A 9 6.83 19.48 -2.58
C PRO A 9 7.09 18.67 -3.85
N PRO A 10 8.36 18.46 -4.25
CA PRO A 10 8.66 17.63 -5.40
C PRO A 10 8.13 16.21 -5.20
N THR A 11 7.58 15.63 -6.26
CA THR A 11 7.17 14.23 -6.28
C THR A 11 8.42 13.34 -6.15
N THR A 12 8.44 12.47 -5.15
CA THR A 12 9.52 11.51 -4.90
C THR A 12 8.93 10.15 -4.53
N LEU A 13 9.77 9.11 -4.57
CA LEU A 13 9.39 7.82 -3.98
C LEU A 13 9.12 7.99 -2.47
N PRO A 14 8.06 7.34 -1.92
CA PRO A 14 7.80 7.36 -0.50
C PRO A 14 8.90 6.59 0.25
N ASN A 15 9.09 6.89 1.53
CA ASN A 15 9.92 6.07 2.41
C ASN A 15 9.28 4.68 2.56
N ILE A 16 10.07 3.62 2.45
CA ILE A 16 9.57 2.24 2.40
C ILE A 16 10.06 1.47 3.62
N THR A 17 9.10 0.96 4.41
CA THR A 17 9.33 -0.12 5.36
C THR A 17 8.91 -1.42 4.72
N LEU A 18 9.86 -2.25 4.29
CA LEU A 18 9.61 -3.55 3.70
C LEU A 18 9.55 -4.63 4.79
N LEU A 19 8.40 -5.29 4.89
CA LEU A 19 8.15 -6.36 5.84
C LEU A 19 8.18 -7.72 5.14
N CYS A 20 9.26 -8.47 5.33
CA CYS A 20 9.46 -9.81 4.78
C CYS A 20 9.28 -10.86 5.88
N LEU A 21 8.43 -11.87 5.69
CA LEU A 21 8.37 -13.00 6.64
C LEU A 21 9.55 -13.97 6.46
N SER A 22 10.03 -14.14 5.23
CA SER A 22 11.17 -15.02 4.92
C SER A 22 12.45 -14.24 4.65
N GLN A 23 13.58 -14.82 5.03
CA GLN A 23 14.90 -14.31 4.67
C GLN A 23 15.13 -14.37 3.15
N THR A 24 14.49 -15.32 2.43
CA THR A 24 14.53 -15.42 0.97
C THR A 24 13.96 -14.17 0.30
N SER A 25 12.82 -13.66 0.78
CA SER A 25 12.21 -12.43 0.26
C SER A 25 13.13 -11.23 0.45
N LYS A 26 13.76 -11.10 1.63
CA LYS A 26 14.72 -10.03 1.91
C LYS A 26 15.91 -10.10 0.96
N THR A 27 16.52 -11.27 0.80
CA THR A 27 17.68 -11.44 -0.09
C THR A 27 17.29 -11.15 -1.54
N ALA A 28 16.16 -11.67 -2.02
CA ALA A 28 15.67 -11.40 -3.38
C ALA A 28 15.48 -9.91 -3.65
N PHE A 29 14.88 -9.17 -2.70
CA PHE A 29 14.70 -7.73 -2.82
C PHE A 29 16.03 -6.97 -2.87
N GLN A 30 16.99 -7.33 -2.00
CA GLN A 30 18.31 -6.71 -2.00
C GLN A 30 19.07 -6.98 -3.30
N THR A 31 18.99 -8.21 -3.83
CA THR A 31 19.57 -8.57 -5.14
C THR A 31 18.92 -7.78 -6.28
N ALA A 32 17.60 -7.66 -6.30
CA ALA A 32 16.88 -6.88 -7.32
C ALA A 32 17.23 -5.39 -7.23
N LEU A 33 17.33 -4.83 -6.02
CA LEU A 33 17.72 -3.43 -5.79
C LEU A 33 19.12 -3.18 -6.35
N GLN A 34 20.10 -4.04 -6.02
CA GLN A 34 21.45 -3.92 -6.54
C GLN A 34 21.52 -4.04 -8.08
N LYS A 35 20.69 -4.92 -8.67
CA LYS A 35 20.67 -5.16 -10.12
C LYS A 35 20.03 -4.03 -10.91
N TYR A 36 18.86 -3.55 -10.47
CA TYR A 36 18.01 -2.68 -11.29
C TYR A 36 17.97 -1.22 -10.81
N LEU A 37 18.17 -0.97 -9.50
CA LEU A 37 18.16 0.38 -8.92
C LEU A 37 19.28 0.53 -7.86
N PRO A 38 20.57 0.41 -8.26
CA PRO A 38 21.70 0.44 -7.34
C PRO A 38 21.86 1.79 -6.62
N HIS A 39 21.28 2.86 -7.17
CA HIS A 39 21.32 4.21 -6.63
C HIS A 39 19.91 4.67 -6.26
N LEU A 40 19.46 4.30 -5.06
CA LEU A 40 18.22 4.82 -4.51
C LEU A 40 18.35 6.34 -4.24
N PRO A 41 17.33 7.17 -4.58
CA PRO A 41 17.36 8.60 -4.28
C PRO A 41 17.60 8.87 -2.80
N LYS A 42 18.41 9.89 -2.49
CA LYS A 42 18.70 10.30 -1.10
C LYS A 42 17.45 10.76 -0.33
N THR A 43 16.41 11.14 -1.04
CA THR A 43 15.10 11.54 -0.51
C THR A 43 14.26 10.36 -0.05
N THR A 44 14.68 9.12 -0.35
CA THR A 44 13.95 7.90 -0.02
C THR A 44 14.75 7.02 0.92
N THR A 45 14.17 6.72 2.08
CA THR A 45 14.70 5.76 3.03
C THR A 45 14.05 4.39 2.84
N LEU A 46 14.85 3.33 2.95
CA LEU A 46 14.40 1.94 2.86
C LEU A 46 14.86 1.18 4.10
N SER A 47 13.90 0.63 4.85
CA SER A 47 14.16 -0.29 5.97
C SER A 47 13.56 -1.66 5.65
N ILE A 48 14.30 -2.74 5.97
CA ILE A 48 13.81 -4.11 5.72
C ILE A 48 13.74 -4.86 7.05
N HIS A 49 12.53 -5.25 7.44
CA HIS A 49 12.25 -6.02 8.64
C HIS A 49 11.93 -7.46 8.26
N ASN A 50 12.70 -8.41 8.80
CA ASN A 50 12.36 -9.83 8.67
C ASN A 50 11.49 -10.29 9.85
N SER A 51 10.24 -9.84 9.90
CA SER A 51 9.33 -10.09 11.02
C SER A 51 7.86 -10.12 10.57
N SER A 52 6.96 -10.52 11.47
CA SER A 52 5.52 -10.32 11.29
C SER A 52 5.11 -8.88 11.60
N LEU A 53 3.91 -8.48 11.16
CA LEU A 53 3.35 -7.15 11.45
C LEU A 53 3.17 -6.93 12.95
N ALA A 54 2.74 -7.96 13.68
CA ALA A 54 2.54 -7.90 15.13
C ALA A 54 3.87 -7.72 15.90
N ALA A 55 4.97 -8.21 15.34
CA ALA A 55 6.31 -8.16 15.94
C ALA A 55 7.09 -6.88 15.60
N LEU A 56 6.51 -5.95 14.84
CA LEU A 56 7.18 -4.69 14.54
C LEU A 56 7.42 -3.85 15.81
N PRO A 57 8.61 -3.24 15.95
CA PRO A 57 8.89 -2.31 17.03
C PRO A 57 7.87 -1.16 17.07
N ALA A 58 7.52 -0.70 18.27
CA ALA A 58 6.62 0.44 18.43
C ALA A 58 7.18 1.75 17.86
N THR A 59 8.51 1.82 17.70
CA THR A 59 9.24 2.93 17.07
C THR A 59 9.10 2.96 15.55
N THR A 60 8.70 1.85 14.92
CA THR A 60 8.44 1.81 13.48
C THR A 60 7.16 2.58 13.19
N LYS A 61 7.24 3.57 12.29
CA LYS A 61 6.14 4.45 11.90
C LYS A 61 5.94 4.40 10.39
N PHE A 62 4.67 4.43 9.98
CA PHE A 62 4.27 4.52 8.57
C PHE A 62 2.88 5.17 8.47
N ASP A 63 2.68 6.03 7.47
CA ASP A 63 1.39 6.68 7.20
C ASP A 63 0.39 5.71 6.57
N ALA A 64 0.89 4.82 5.71
CA ALA A 64 0.05 3.86 4.99
C ALA A 64 0.61 2.44 5.02
N ILE A 65 -0.30 1.45 5.03
CA ILE A 65 0.03 0.03 4.88
C ILE A 65 -0.52 -0.53 3.57
N VAL A 66 0.30 -1.29 2.84
CA VAL A 66 -0.08 -1.88 1.56
C VAL A 66 -0.75 -3.24 1.79
N SER A 67 -1.94 -3.39 1.24
CA SER A 67 -2.74 -4.62 1.27
C SER A 67 -2.65 -5.34 -0.08
N PRO A 68 -2.03 -6.52 -0.17
CA PRO A 68 -2.03 -7.38 -1.36
C PRO A 68 -3.38 -8.09 -1.52
N ALA A 69 -4.43 -7.30 -1.73
CA ALA A 69 -5.82 -7.70 -1.61
C ALA A 69 -6.32 -8.59 -2.75
N ASN A 70 -7.58 -9.03 -2.60
CA ASN A 70 -8.44 -9.46 -3.69
C ASN A 70 -9.29 -8.29 -4.24
N SER A 71 -9.83 -8.44 -5.44
CA SER A 71 -10.66 -7.40 -6.10
C SER A 71 -11.90 -6.96 -5.33
N TYR A 72 -12.37 -7.73 -4.34
CA TYR A 72 -13.56 -7.42 -3.56
C TYR A 72 -13.26 -6.76 -2.20
N GLY A 73 -11.97 -6.51 -1.89
CA GLY A 73 -11.58 -5.83 -0.65
C GLY A 73 -11.92 -6.60 0.62
N ILE A 74 -12.04 -7.93 0.54
CA ILE A 74 -12.18 -8.79 1.73
C ILE A 74 -10.81 -8.90 2.40
N MET A 75 -10.72 -8.55 3.68
CA MET A 75 -9.46 -8.38 4.41
C MET A 75 -9.26 -9.46 5.49
N ASP A 76 -9.31 -10.74 5.13
CA ASP A 76 -9.37 -11.85 6.10
C ASP A 76 -8.34 -12.97 5.90
N GLY A 77 -7.40 -12.80 4.96
CA GLY A 77 -6.39 -13.80 4.64
C GLY A 77 -4.97 -13.32 4.85
N ALA A 78 -4.11 -14.18 5.42
CA ALA A 78 -2.66 -13.96 5.54
C ALA A 78 -2.28 -12.55 6.02
N PHE A 79 -1.73 -11.70 5.15
CA PHE A 79 -1.34 -10.35 5.53
C PHE A 79 -2.53 -9.42 5.77
N ASP A 80 -3.62 -9.58 5.01
CA ASP A 80 -4.83 -8.79 5.20
C ASP A 80 -5.53 -9.09 6.54
N ASP A 81 -5.43 -10.33 7.03
CA ASP A 81 -5.84 -10.67 8.40
C ASP A 81 -5.04 -9.87 9.43
N ALA A 82 -3.71 -9.80 9.27
CA ALA A 82 -2.86 -9.03 10.16
C ALA A 82 -3.19 -7.52 10.14
N ILE A 83 -3.52 -6.96 8.97
CA ILE A 83 -4.02 -5.58 8.83
C ILE A 83 -5.35 -5.42 9.57
N SER A 84 -6.30 -6.34 9.38
CA SER A 84 -7.59 -6.32 10.08
C SER A 84 -7.43 -6.40 11.59
N VAL A 85 -6.53 -7.25 12.10
CA VAL A 85 -6.20 -7.36 13.52
C VAL A 85 -5.56 -6.07 14.06
N LEU A 86 -4.71 -5.42 13.27
CA LEU A 86 -4.01 -4.18 13.68
C LEU A 86 -4.96 -2.98 13.78
N LEU A 87 -5.88 -2.83 12.83
CA LEU A 87 -6.64 -1.59 12.64
C LEU A 87 -8.10 -1.67 13.11
N SER A 88 -8.69 -2.87 13.13
CA SER A 88 -10.09 -3.02 13.55
C SER A 88 -10.26 -2.87 15.06
N PRO A 89 -11.39 -2.31 15.52
CA PRO A 89 -11.74 -2.33 16.93
C PRO A 89 -12.13 -3.75 17.32
N ASN A 90 -11.73 -4.23 18.51
CA ASN A 90 -12.15 -5.53 19.04
C ASN A 90 -12.04 -6.71 18.03
N PRO A 91 -10.86 -6.98 17.43
CA PRO A 91 -10.73 -7.97 16.36
C PRO A 91 -11.02 -9.42 16.79
N ARG A 92 -11.10 -9.69 18.11
CA ARG A 92 -11.43 -11.00 18.68
C ARG A 92 -12.89 -11.11 19.15
N ASP A 93 -13.73 -10.14 18.82
CA ASP A 93 -15.17 -10.19 19.15
C ASP A 93 -15.83 -11.43 18.50
N PRO A 94 -16.52 -12.29 19.26
CA PRO A 94 -17.18 -13.49 18.73
C PRO A 94 -18.21 -13.21 17.63
N ARG A 95 -18.82 -12.01 17.64
CA ARG A 95 -19.76 -11.60 16.57
C ARG A 95 -19.05 -11.23 15.27
N GLY A 96 -17.73 -11.01 15.32
CA GLY A 96 -16.89 -10.63 14.18
C GLY A 96 -17.16 -9.23 13.63
N ALA A 97 -17.96 -8.41 14.33
CA ALA A 97 -18.34 -7.08 13.85
C ALA A 97 -17.13 -6.14 13.86
N GLY A 98 -16.34 -6.20 14.94
CA GLY A 98 -15.07 -5.50 15.09
C GLY A 98 -14.09 -5.84 13.97
N TYR A 99 -13.69 -7.11 13.89
CA TYR A 99 -12.77 -7.66 12.88
C TYR A 99 -13.08 -7.23 11.44
N ARG A 100 -14.37 -7.21 11.06
CA ARG A 100 -14.81 -6.86 9.70
C ARG A 100 -14.86 -5.35 9.43
N TRP A 101 -14.49 -4.49 10.38
CA TRP A 101 -14.55 -3.03 10.21
C TRP A 101 -13.65 -2.56 9.06
N VAL A 102 -12.40 -3.01 9.00
CA VAL A 102 -11.48 -2.65 7.89
C VAL A 102 -12.03 -3.13 6.56
N THR A 103 -12.54 -4.38 6.48
CA THR A 103 -13.19 -4.91 5.27
C THR A 103 -14.33 -3.99 4.81
N ARG A 104 -15.23 -3.58 5.72
CA ARG A 104 -16.35 -2.69 5.37
C ARG A 104 -15.88 -1.30 4.91
N LYS A 105 -14.84 -0.75 5.54
CA LYS A 105 -14.24 0.53 5.13
C LYS A 105 -13.67 0.44 3.72
N VAL A 106 -12.85 -0.59 3.45
CA VAL A 106 -12.29 -0.85 2.12
C VAL A 106 -13.42 -1.02 1.11
N GLN A 107 -14.38 -1.92 1.37
CA GLN A 107 -15.49 -2.17 0.45
C GLN A 107 -16.36 -0.95 0.18
N GLY A 108 -16.57 -0.08 1.17
CA GLY A 108 -17.27 1.19 0.98
C GLY A 108 -16.58 2.08 -0.06
N VAL A 109 -15.25 2.23 0.04
CA VAL A 109 -14.46 2.99 -0.93
C VAL A 109 -14.42 2.31 -2.30
N LEU A 110 -14.23 0.98 -2.33
CA LEU A 110 -14.26 0.22 -3.58
C LEU A 110 -15.63 0.29 -4.26
N TYR A 111 -16.73 0.34 -3.50
CA TYR A 111 -18.06 0.55 -4.05
C TYR A 111 -18.21 1.95 -4.66
N GLY A 112 -17.77 2.98 -3.96
CA GLY A 112 -17.81 4.36 -4.45
C GLY A 112 -17.02 4.54 -5.75
N ARG A 113 -15.80 4.00 -5.80
CA ARG A 113 -14.85 4.18 -6.92
C ARG A 113 -15.04 3.18 -8.06
N TRP A 114 -15.23 1.91 -7.72
CA TRP A 114 -15.18 0.78 -8.67
C TRP A 114 -16.46 -0.05 -8.68
N ARG A 115 -17.54 0.42 -8.04
CA ARG A 115 -18.81 -0.32 -7.90
C ARG A 115 -18.64 -1.71 -7.27
N GLY A 116 -17.62 -1.87 -6.42
CA GLY A 116 -17.42 -3.04 -5.57
C GLY A 116 -16.43 -4.07 -6.12
N TRP A 117 -15.83 -3.80 -7.29
CA TRP A 117 -14.82 -4.66 -7.89
C TRP A 117 -13.64 -3.82 -8.38
N ALA A 118 -12.52 -3.88 -7.65
CA ALA A 118 -11.29 -3.20 -8.06
C ALA A 118 -10.49 -4.06 -9.06
N PRO A 119 -10.09 -3.51 -10.21
CA PRO A 119 -9.26 -4.22 -11.19
C PRO A 119 -7.97 -4.75 -10.56
N VAL A 120 -7.55 -5.95 -10.99
CA VAL A 120 -6.21 -6.47 -10.67
C VAL A 120 -5.16 -5.50 -11.23
N GLY A 121 -4.05 -5.31 -10.52
CA GLY A 121 -3.00 -4.37 -10.92
C GLY A 121 -3.30 -2.91 -10.55
N SER A 122 -4.47 -2.60 -9.99
CA SER A 122 -4.81 -1.24 -9.54
C SER A 122 -4.35 -0.96 -8.10
N CYS A 123 -4.43 0.31 -7.68
CA CYS A 123 -4.31 0.71 -6.28
C CYS A 123 -5.44 1.66 -5.89
N THR A 124 -6.01 1.47 -4.70
CA THR A 124 -6.99 2.40 -4.11
C THR A 124 -6.55 2.82 -2.72
N VAL A 125 -6.43 4.13 -2.50
CA VAL A 125 -6.16 4.73 -1.19
C VAL A 125 -7.45 4.71 -0.36
N VAL A 126 -7.40 4.12 0.83
CA VAL A 126 -8.52 4.05 1.77
C VAL A 126 -8.10 4.73 3.07
N ASP A 127 -8.80 5.79 3.45
CA ASP A 127 -8.67 6.39 4.78
C ASP A 127 -9.30 5.48 5.84
N VAL A 128 -8.46 5.03 6.76
CA VAL A 128 -8.83 4.13 7.85
C VAL A 128 -8.63 4.77 9.21
N ARG A 129 -8.46 6.10 9.30
CA ARG A 129 -8.44 6.79 10.60
C ARG A 129 -9.70 6.45 11.39
N ARG A 130 -9.56 6.42 12.72
CA ARG A 130 -10.64 6.07 13.64
C ARG A 130 -11.74 7.11 13.52
N ASP A 131 -12.96 6.64 13.36
CA ASP A 131 -14.16 7.46 13.23
C ASP A 131 -15.23 7.02 14.24
N GLY A 132 -16.36 7.73 14.26
CA GLY A 132 -17.50 7.37 15.11
C GLY A 132 -17.96 5.92 14.95
N GLY A 133 -17.82 5.33 13.75
CA GLY A 133 -18.10 3.91 13.51
C GLY A 133 -17.12 2.97 14.21
N TRP A 134 -15.84 3.32 14.23
CA TRP A 134 -14.80 2.60 14.97
C TRP A 134 -15.06 2.65 16.48
N PHE A 135 -15.30 3.85 17.04
CA PHE A 135 -15.56 4.02 18.46
C PHE A 135 -16.91 3.42 18.89
N GLY A 136 -17.92 3.46 18.03
CA GLY A 136 -19.21 2.80 18.27
C GLY A 136 -19.07 1.29 18.49
N LEU A 137 -18.18 0.64 17.74
CA LEU A 137 -17.89 -0.80 17.91
C LEU A 137 -17.07 -1.10 19.17
N CYS A 138 -16.29 -0.14 19.68
CA CYS A 138 -15.66 -0.23 21.00
C CYS A 138 -16.72 -0.18 22.12
N ARG A 139 -17.61 0.83 22.07
CA ARG A 139 -18.65 1.06 23.08
C ARG A 139 -19.74 -0.02 23.11
N ALA A 140 -20.06 -0.62 21.97
CA ALA A 140 -20.99 -1.77 21.89
C ALA A 140 -20.52 -3.00 22.70
N ARG A 141 -19.31 -2.97 23.28
CA ARG A 141 -18.77 -3.93 24.25
C ARG A 141 -18.77 -3.39 25.69
N GLU A 142 -18.62 -2.08 25.89
CA GLU A 142 -18.56 -1.42 27.22
C GLU A 142 -19.91 -1.27 27.92
N VAL A 143 -21.04 -1.50 27.24
CA VAL A 143 -22.36 -1.62 27.92
C VAL A 143 -22.41 -2.77 28.95
N ILE A 144 -21.34 -3.58 29.09
CA ILE A 144 -21.17 -4.61 30.14
C ILE A 144 -20.34 -4.11 31.35
N LYS A 145 -19.63 -2.99 31.29
CA LYS A 145 -18.94 -2.39 32.46
C LYS A 145 -18.97 -0.87 32.38
N GLY A 146 -19.67 -0.26 33.32
CA GLY A 146 -19.92 1.17 33.37
C GLY A 146 -18.67 2.05 33.42
N GLU A 147 -18.92 3.30 33.01
CA GLU A 147 -18.17 4.54 33.19
C GLU A 147 -16.92 4.79 32.31
N GLY A 148 -16.98 5.91 31.58
CA GLY A 148 -15.86 6.55 30.91
C GLY A 148 -16.24 7.28 29.61
N GLU A 149 -16.83 8.48 29.69
CA GLU A 149 -16.95 9.37 28.54
C GLU A 149 -15.57 9.92 28.16
N GLY A 150 -14.92 9.26 27.20
CA GLY A 150 -13.80 9.81 26.45
C GLY A 150 -14.28 10.26 25.07
N ASP A 151 -14.23 11.57 24.80
CA ASP A 151 -14.44 12.17 23.48
C ASP A 151 -13.30 11.74 22.53
N GLY A 152 -13.43 10.55 21.96
CA GLY A 152 -12.55 10.08 20.91
C GLY A 152 -12.87 10.83 19.62
N GLY A 153 -12.20 11.95 19.39
CA GLY A 153 -12.37 12.75 18.18
C GLY A 153 -12.13 11.94 16.90
N ASP A 154 -12.97 12.18 15.89
CA ASP A 154 -12.82 11.61 14.56
C ASP A 154 -11.44 11.96 13.95
N GLY A 155 -10.86 11.03 13.19
CA GLY A 155 -9.61 11.25 12.48
C GLY A 155 -8.34 10.86 13.25
N MET A 156 -8.44 10.13 14.36
CA MET A 156 -7.26 9.61 15.07
C MET A 156 -6.55 8.49 14.30
N GLU A 157 -5.22 8.52 14.32
CA GLU A 157 -4.36 7.49 13.74
C GLU A 157 -4.32 6.18 14.58
N HIS A 158 -3.87 5.11 13.95
CA HIS A 158 -3.69 3.81 14.59
C HIS A 158 -2.29 3.61 15.17
N LYS A 159 -2.04 2.43 15.74
CA LYS A 159 -0.67 2.00 16.08
C LYS A 159 0.25 2.18 14.86
N HIS A 160 1.51 2.50 15.12
CA HIS A 160 2.50 2.86 14.09
C HIS A 160 2.21 4.16 13.31
N GLY A 161 1.19 4.95 13.71
CA GLY A 161 0.84 6.19 13.01
C GLY A 161 0.04 5.96 11.71
N CYS A 162 -0.45 4.73 11.50
CA CYS A 162 -1.13 4.35 10.28
C CYS A 162 -2.47 5.08 10.14
N LYS A 163 -2.67 5.72 8.99
CA LYS A 163 -3.87 6.48 8.61
C LYS A 163 -4.55 5.88 7.38
N PHE A 164 -3.79 5.23 6.50
CA PHE A 164 -4.29 4.75 5.21
C PHE A 164 -4.00 3.27 4.97
N VAL A 165 -4.88 2.62 4.22
CA VAL A 165 -4.61 1.32 3.58
C VAL A 165 -4.53 1.55 2.07
N LEU A 166 -3.43 1.12 1.46
CA LEU A 166 -3.24 1.11 0.01
C LEU A 166 -3.66 -0.27 -0.51
N VAL A 167 -4.87 -0.35 -1.05
CA VAL A 167 -5.46 -1.62 -1.50
C VAL A 167 -4.98 -1.92 -2.91
N CYS A 168 -4.15 -2.96 -3.05
CA CYS A 168 -3.57 -3.40 -4.32
C CYS A 168 -4.11 -4.79 -4.67
N PRO A 169 -5.19 -4.92 -5.46
CA PRO A 169 -5.72 -6.21 -5.84
C PRO A 169 -4.71 -6.95 -6.72
N THR A 170 -4.15 -8.04 -6.19
CA THR A 170 -3.23 -8.93 -6.93
C THR A 170 -3.95 -10.08 -7.61
N MET A 171 -5.24 -10.25 -7.32
CA MET A 171 -6.09 -11.32 -7.86
C MET A 171 -7.56 -11.00 -7.65
N ARG A 172 -8.44 -11.60 -8.47
CA ARG A 172 -9.89 -11.45 -8.29
C ARG A 172 -10.40 -12.10 -7.00
N VAL A 173 -9.95 -13.32 -6.75
CA VAL A 173 -10.20 -14.11 -5.54
C VAL A 173 -8.92 -14.90 -5.25
N PRO A 174 -8.67 -15.33 -4.00
CA PRO A 174 -7.48 -16.09 -3.64
C PRO A 174 -7.24 -17.29 -4.57
N ARG A 175 -6.19 -17.20 -5.40
CA ARG A 175 -5.77 -18.25 -6.35
C ARG A 175 -4.35 -17.99 -6.83
N GLU A 176 -3.77 -18.98 -7.50
CA GLU A 176 -2.54 -18.82 -8.26
C GLU A 176 -2.72 -17.82 -9.42
N VAL A 177 -1.76 -16.90 -9.57
CA VAL A 177 -1.78 -15.84 -10.60
C VAL A 177 -0.52 -15.77 -11.44
N ARG A 178 0.30 -16.83 -11.50
CA ARG A 178 1.52 -16.86 -12.35
C ARG A 178 1.25 -16.59 -13.84
N TRP A 179 0.02 -16.85 -14.29
CA TRP A 179 -0.46 -16.56 -15.65
C TRP A 179 -0.41 -15.06 -15.97
N ASP A 180 -0.66 -14.22 -14.97
CA ASP A 180 -0.49 -12.79 -15.07
C ASP A 180 1.01 -12.53 -14.92
N ARG A 181 1.65 -12.07 -16.00
CA ARG A 181 3.09 -11.90 -16.08
C ARG A 181 3.59 -10.65 -15.36
N GLU A 182 2.72 -9.69 -15.07
CA GLU A 182 3.14 -8.35 -14.66
C GLU A 182 2.39 -7.81 -13.44
N VAL A 183 1.49 -8.60 -12.83
CA VAL A 183 0.67 -8.18 -11.69
C VAL A 183 1.43 -7.45 -10.57
N VAL A 184 2.67 -7.84 -10.25
CA VAL A 184 3.45 -7.15 -9.22
C VAL A 184 3.91 -5.78 -9.71
N PHE A 185 4.42 -5.71 -10.95
CA PHE A 185 4.83 -4.45 -11.57
C PHE A 185 3.64 -3.48 -11.65
N GLU A 186 2.49 -3.94 -12.17
CA GLU A 186 1.27 -3.16 -12.28
C GLU A 186 0.81 -2.63 -10.93
N CYS A 187 0.72 -3.50 -9.90
CA CYS A 187 0.30 -3.09 -8.57
C CYS A 187 1.22 -2.04 -7.95
N VAL A 188 2.54 -2.20 -8.09
CA VAL A 188 3.52 -1.26 -7.51
C VAL A 188 3.51 0.07 -8.27
N TRP A 189 3.42 0.04 -9.60
CA TRP A 189 3.29 1.26 -10.41
C TRP A 189 2.01 2.02 -10.03
N ALA A 190 0.86 1.34 -10.02
CA ALA A 190 -0.42 1.93 -9.64
C ALA A 190 -0.40 2.46 -8.21
N LEU A 191 0.29 1.77 -7.29
CA LEU A 191 0.51 2.24 -5.92
C LEU A 191 1.25 3.57 -5.87
N LEU A 192 2.36 3.71 -6.60
CA LEU A 192 3.14 4.94 -6.62
C LEU A 192 2.34 6.10 -7.24
N CYS A 193 1.62 5.84 -8.34
CA CYS A 193 0.70 6.82 -8.92
C CYS A 193 -0.41 7.22 -7.95
N ALA A 194 -1.01 6.28 -7.22
CA ALA A 194 -2.08 6.57 -6.26
C ALA A 194 -1.58 7.44 -5.10
N VAL A 195 -0.37 7.18 -4.60
CA VAL A 195 0.28 8.00 -3.56
C VAL A 195 0.60 9.40 -4.07
N ASP A 196 1.17 9.54 -5.28
CA ASP A 196 1.45 10.86 -5.86
C ASP A 196 0.17 11.68 -6.06
N MET A 197 -0.86 11.10 -6.67
CA MET A 197 -2.14 11.78 -6.87
C MET A 197 -2.76 12.24 -5.53
N HIS A 198 -2.81 11.35 -4.53
CA HIS A 198 -3.31 11.69 -3.19
C HIS A 198 -2.49 12.83 -2.56
N ASN A 199 -1.17 12.78 -2.68
CA ASN A 199 -0.28 13.79 -2.11
C ASN A 199 -0.42 15.15 -2.79
N ARG A 200 -0.67 15.19 -4.11
CA ARG A 200 -0.94 16.42 -4.87
C ARG A 200 -2.29 17.02 -4.47
N GLU A 201 -3.32 16.20 -4.33
CA GLU A 201 -4.64 16.63 -3.82
C GLU A 201 -4.56 17.17 -2.38
N CYS A 202 -3.66 16.62 -1.55
CA CYS A 202 -3.40 17.13 -0.21
C CYS A 202 -2.70 18.50 -0.19
N SER A 203 -2.02 18.89 -1.27
CA SER A 203 -1.35 20.19 -1.38
C SER A 203 -2.27 21.33 -1.78
N GLU A 204 -3.53 21.06 -2.10
CA GLU A 204 -4.52 22.09 -2.45
C GLU A 204 -4.90 22.95 -1.22
N PRO A 205 -5.07 24.29 -1.37
CA PRO A 205 -5.29 25.21 -0.24
C PRO A 205 -6.52 24.93 0.64
N ARG A 206 -7.45 24.11 0.13
CA ARG A 206 -8.69 23.71 0.83
C ARG A 206 -8.66 22.26 1.31
N SER A 207 -7.58 21.54 1.09
CA SER A 207 -7.45 20.16 1.52
C SER A 207 -7.07 20.09 3.00
N SER A 208 -7.84 19.33 3.77
CA SER A 208 -7.50 18.94 5.15
C SER A 208 -6.87 17.53 5.19
N GLY A 209 -6.44 17.01 4.03
CA GLY A 209 -5.86 15.67 3.89
C GLY A 209 -4.46 15.55 4.47
N SER A 210 -4.13 14.39 5.02
CA SER A 210 -2.75 14.05 5.40
C SER A 210 -2.05 13.39 4.23
N ARG A 211 -0.81 13.83 3.94
CA ARG A 211 0.06 13.19 2.95
C ARG A 211 0.45 11.77 3.38
N ILE A 212 0.89 10.98 2.40
CA ILE A 212 1.46 9.65 2.55
C ILE A 212 2.93 9.76 2.15
N ASP A 213 3.82 9.92 3.14
CA ASP A 213 5.27 10.04 2.91
C ASP A 213 6.00 8.75 3.27
N THR A 214 5.37 7.88 4.06
CA THR A 214 5.91 6.59 4.52
C THR A 214 4.92 5.45 4.31
N ILE A 215 5.37 4.37 3.66
CA ILE A 215 4.56 3.18 3.40
C ILE A 215 5.17 1.93 4.03
N LEU A 216 4.33 1.02 4.50
CA LEU A 216 4.71 -0.35 4.83
C LEU A 216 4.26 -1.31 3.72
N LEU A 217 5.21 -2.00 3.11
CA LEU A 217 4.99 -2.94 2.00
C LEU A 217 5.38 -4.36 2.43
N THR A 218 4.69 -5.37 1.91
CA THR A 218 5.06 -6.78 2.02
C THR A 218 5.17 -7.40 0.62
N PRO A 219 5.82 -8.55 0.43
CA PRO A 219 5.84 -9.22 -0.86
C PRO A 219 4.44 -9.46 -1.45
N LEU A 220 4.18 -8.89 -2.62
CA LEU A 220 2.88 -8.96 -3.30
C LEU A 220 2.77 -10.28 -4.07
N ALA A 221 1.59 -10.91 -4.01
CA ALA A 221 1.24 -12.12 -4.75
C ALA A 221 2.12 -13.38 -4.48
N THR A 222 3.05 -13.36 -3.53
CA THR A 222 3.93 -14.50 -3.22
C THR A 222 3.25 -15.61 -2.41
N GLY A 223 2.16 -15.28 -1.70
CA GLY A 223 1.33 -16.24 -0.95
C GLY A 223 0.42 -17.08 -1.85
N ALA A 224 -0.88 -16.79 -1.82
CA ALA A 224 -1.86 -17.51 -2.65
C ALA A 224 -1.57 -17.41 -4.15
N GLY A 225 -0.95 -16.30 -4.58
CA GLY A 225 -0.64 -16.01 -5.99
C GLY A 225 0.50 -16.84 -6.58
N ARG A 226 1.34 -17.45 -5.74
CA ARG A 226 2.50 -18.28 -6.13
C ARG A 226 3.54 -17.58 -7.01
N ILE A 227 3.61 -16.24 -7.00
CA ILE A 227 4.72 -15.52 -7.62
C ILE A 227 5.99 -15.81 -6.81
N SER A 228 7.10 -16.14 -7.48
CA SER A 228 8.39 -16.39 -6.82
C SER A 228 8.91 -15.11 -6.15
N GLU A 229 9.66 -15.23 -5.06
CA GLU A 229 10.25 -14.05 -4.41
C GLU A 229 11.20 -13.29 -5.36
N ALA A 230 11.91 -14.00 -6.24
CA ALA A 230 12.80 -13.39 -7.23
C ALA A 230 12.02 -12.53 -8.23
N ARG A 231 10.92 -13.06 -8.77
CA ARG A 231 10.05 -12.34 -9.69
C ARG A 231 9.36 -11.15 -9.03
N TRP A 232 8.81 -11.33 -7.83
CA TRP A 232 8.23 -10.24 -7.06
C TRP A 232 9.26 -9.11 -6.84
N ALA A 233 10.46 -9.47 -6.38
CA ALA A 233 11.50 -8.49 -6.07
C ALA A 233 11.93 -7.72 -7.33
N ALA A 234 12.16 -8.42 -8.44
CA ALA A 234 12.53 -7.82 -9.71
C ALA A 234 11.45 -6.82 -10.18
N GLN A 235 10.19 -7.24 -10.23
CA GLN A 235 9.09 -6.39 -10.69
C GLN A 235 8.83 -5.20 -9.76
N CYS A 236 8.94 -5.39 -8.45
CA CYS A 236 8.79 -4.30 -7.48
C CYS A 236 9.86 -3.21 -7.69
N VAL A 237 11.12 -3.61 -7.87
CA VAL A 237 12.22 -2.65 -8.06
C VAL A 237 12.17 -2.00 -9.45
N LEU A 238 11.82 -2.76 -10.51
CA LEU A 238 11.65 -2.20 -11.85
C LEU A 238 10.52 -1.16 -11.89
N ALA A 239 9.39 -1.41 -11.21
CA ALA A 239 8.31 -0.43 -11.09
C ALA A 239 8.80 0.85 -10.39
N MET A 240 9.57 0.73 -9.30
CA MET A 240 10.18 1.89 -8.63
C MET A 240 11.14 2.66 -9.55
N LYS A 241 12.02 1.95 -10.28
CA LYS A 241 12.99 2.54 -11.21
C LYS A 241 12.29 3.36 -12.29
N TYR A 242 11.37 2.73 -13.02
CA TYR A 242 10.73 3.36 -14.16
C TYR A 242 9.75 4.44 -13.75
N TRP A 243 9.09 4.30 -12.59
CA TRP A 243 8.23 5.36 -12.09
C TRP A 243 9.04 6.59 -11.69
N LEU A 244 10.21 6.40 -11.06
CA LEU A 244 11.13 7.50 -10.76
C LEU A 244 11.60 8.19 -12.05
N GLU A 245 11.99 7.41 -13.06
CA GLU A 245 12.36 7.96 -14.37
C GLU A 245 11.21 8.76 -15.00
N ALA A 246 9.97 8.31 -14.85
CA ALA A 246 8.79 9.01 -15.34
C ALA A 246 8.56 10.36 -14.67
N VAL A 247 8.84 10.45 -13.38
CA VAL A 247 8.78 11.71 -12.62
C VAL A 247 9.92 12.65 -13.01
N GLU A 248 11.12 12.11 -13.24
CA GLU A 248 12.32 12.90 -13.58
C GLU A 248 12.34 13.36 -15.05
N GLN A 249 11.70 12.62 -15.95
CA GLN A 249 11.69 12.87 -17.39
C GLN A 249 10.26 13.00 -17.96
N PRO A 250 9.45 13.97 -17.50
CA PRO A 250 8.04 14.06 -17.86
C PRO A 250 7.81 14.27 -19.37
N GLU A 251 8.69 15.01 -20.05
CA GLU A 251 8.55 15.23 -21.51
C GLU A 251 8.70 13.94 -22.32
N LYS A 252 9.65 13.07 -21.92
CA LYS A 252 9.84 11.75 -22.52
C LYS A 252 8.63 10.86 -22.25
N TRP A 253 8.25 10.72 -20.98
CA TRP A 253 7.20 9.79 -20.57
C TRP A 253 5.80 10.22 -21.01
N ALA A 254 5.58 11.51 -21.27
CA ALA A 254 4.35 12.02 -21.87
C ALA A 254 4.27 11.78 -23.40
N ASN A 255 5.37 11.40 -24.06
CA ASN A 255 5.45 11.29 -25.53
C ASN A 255 6.23 10.05 -26.01
N LEU A 256 6.10 8.91 -25.31
CA LEU A 256 6.80 7.67 -25.67
C LEU A 256 6.35 7.14 -27.04
N SER A 257 7.31 6.63 -27.80
CA SER A 257 7.08 5.82 -28.99
C SER A 257 7.23 4.33 -28.68
N TRP A 258 6.75 3.46 -29.58
CA TRP A 258 6.99 2.02 -29.46
C TRP A 258 8.48 1.65 -29.41
N THR A 259 9.34 2.43 -30.08
CA THR A 259 10.80 2.22 -30.04
C THR A 259 11.38 2.46 -28.64
N ASP A 260 10.84 3.42 -27.90
CA ASP A 260 11.25 3.68 -26.52
C ASP A 260 10.81 2.55 -25.57
N VAL A 261 9.66 1.93 -25.86
CA VAL A 261 9.05 0.88 -25.03
C VAL A 261 9.68 -0.50 -25.29
N TYR A 262 9.82 -0.90 -26.55
CA TYR A 262 10.37 -2.20 -26.96
C TYR A 262 11.89 -2.34 -26.72
N GLY A 263 12.52 -1.33 -26.12
CA GLY A 263 13.90 -1.40 -25.64
C GLY A 263 13.96 -1.84 -24.17
N GLU A 264 14.64 -1.02 -23.35
CA GLU A 264 15.05 -1.38 -21.99
C GLU A 264 13.88 -1.73 -21.05
N ILE A 265 12.71 -1.11 -21.21
CA ILE A 265 11.56 -1.29 -20.30
C ILE A 265 10.96 -2.69 -20.48
N ALA A 266 10.48 -3.01 -21.69
CA ALA A 266 9.82 -4.29 -21.97
C ALA A 266 10.75 -5.47 -21.68
N ASP A 267 12.00 -5.41 -22.17
CA ASP A 267 12.97 -6.49 -21.99
C ASP A 267 13.25 -6.81 -20.51
N SER A 268 13.34 -5.79 -19.66
CA SER A 268 13.63 -5.99 -18.24
C SER A 268 12.47 -6.63 -17.47
N ILE A 269 11.24 -6.29 -17.83
CA ILE A 269 10.02 -6.83 -17.21
C ILE A 269 9.80 -8.26 -17.70
N ASP A 270 9.92 -8.52 -18.99
CA ASP A 270 9.77 -9.85 -19.58
C ASP A 270 10.79 -10.84 -18.98
N GLN A 271 12.05 -10.42 -18.81
CA GLN A 271 13.10 -11.23 -18.17
C GLN A 271 12.83 -11.56 -16.69
N SER A 272 11.90 -10.85 -16.03
CA SER A 272 11.55 -11.13 -14.63
C SER A 272 10.59 -12.32 -14.47
N VAL A 273 9.90 -12.72 -15.54
CA VAL A 273 8.83 -13.72 -15.53
C VAL A 273 9.36 -15.14 -15.34
N ASP A 274 10.60 -15.39 -15.76
CA ASP A 274 11.25 -16.70 -15.82
C ASP A 274 12.28 -16.97 -14.68
N LEU A 275 12.21 -16.18 -13.58
CA LEU A 275 13.10 -16.29 -12.41
C LEU A 275 12.60 -17.23 -11.30
#